data_AF-K0IGQ9-F1
#
_entry.id   AF-K0IGQ9-F1
#
_cell.length_a   1.000
_cell.length_b   1.000
_cell.length_c   1.000
_cell.angle_alpha   90.00
_cell.angle_beta   90.00
_cell.angle_gamma   90.00
#
_symmetry.space_group_name_H-M   'P 1'
#
loop_
_entity.id
_entity.type
_entity.pdbx_description
1 polymer ?
#
loop_
_entity_poly.entity_id
_entity_poly.type
_entity_poly.pdbx_seq_one_letter_code
_entity_poly.pdbx_strand_id
1 'polypeptide(L)' 'MVVQMDILGPFYLRNSSTKNYIIVSCIDDCTRKVVSRWTERKRSTDVLDVLLQDWIYVPMGSQRK' A
#
# COMPACT_ATOMS: atom_id res chain seq x y z
N MET A 1 18.77 1.42 2.91
CA MET A 1 17.40 1.82 2.57
C MET A 1 16.46 0.92 3.35
N VAL A 2 15.67 1.48 4.26
CA VAL A 2 14.69 0.72 5.06
C VAL A 2 13.30 1.09 4.55
N VAL A 3 12.45 0.09 4.34
CA VAL A 3 11.05 0.29 3.95
C VAL A 3 10.20 -0.04 5.16
N GLN A 4 9.44 0.94 5.63
CA GLN A 4 8.43 0.75 6.66
C GLN A 4 7.11 0.37 6.01
N MET A 5 6.51 -0.70 6.52
CA MET A 5 5.19 -1.17 6.11
C MET A 5 4.24 -1.12 7.28
N ASP A 6 3.04 -0.61 7.03
CA ASP A 6 1.99 -0.53 8.03
C ASP A 6 0.63 -0.88 7.42
N ILE A 7 -0.30 -1.32 8.26
CA ILE A 7 -1.67 -1.64 7.87
C ILE A 7 -2.61 -0.84 8.76
N LEU A 8 -3.23 0.18 8.17
CA LEU A 8 -4.20 1.05 8.82
C LEU A 8 -5.62 0.46 8.74
N GLY A 9 -6.41 0.66 9.80
CA GLY A 9 -7.81 0.24 9.87
C GLY A 9 -8.14 -0.60 11.11
N PRO A 10 -9.38 -1.12 11.23
CA PRO A 10 -10.40 -1.17 10.19
C PRO A 10 -11.14 0.17 9.99
N PHE A 11 -11.41 0.48 8.72
CA PHE A 11 -12.30 1.56 8.30
C PHE A 11 -13.60 0.98 7.76
N TYR A 12 -14.72 1.63 8.07
CA TYR A 12 -16.02 1.31 7.52
C TYR A 12 -16.42 2.41 6.55
N LEU A 13 -16.72 2.04 5.31
CA LEU A 13 -17.30 2.98 4.35
C LEU A 13 -18.72 3.32 4.79
N ARG A 14 -19.16 4.56 4.53
CA ARG A 14 -20.52 4.99 4.86
C ARG A 14 -21.51 4.08 4.14
N ASN A 15 -22.46 3.51 4.90
CA ASN A 15 -23.44 2.51 4.44
C ASN A 15 -22.84 1.15 4.00
N SER A 16 -21.62 0.80 4.42
CA SER A 16 -21.08 -0.55 4.22
C SER A 16 -20.87 -1.28 5.55
N SER A 17 -21.25 -2.55 5.59
CA SER A 17 -20.89 -3.48 6.67
C SER A 17 -19.51 -4.13 6.44
N THR A 18 -18.85 -3.85 5.31
CA THR A 18 -17.52 -4.39 5.00
C THR A 18 -16.42 -3.64 5.73
N LYS A 19 -15.50 -4.41 6.32
CA LYS A 19 -14.28 -3.87 6.94
C LYS A 19 -13.26 -3.63 5.85
N ASN A 20 -12.68 -2.43 5.82
CA ASN A 20 -11.63 -2.07 4.89
C ASN A 20 -10.36 -1.74 5.67
N TYR A 21 -9.22 -2.07 5.09
CA TYR A 21 -7.90 -1.80 5.60
C TYR A 21 -7.10 -1.12 4.50
N ILE A 22 -6.13 -0.30 4.88
CA ILE A 22 -5.21 0.33 3.96
C ILE A 22 -3.83 -0.21 4.28
N ILE A 23 -3.21 -0.88 3.32
CA ILE A 23 -1.79 -1.26 3.39
C ILE A 23 -0.99 -0.06 2.91
N VAL A 24 -0.05 0.43 3.72
CA VAL A 24 0.81 1.56 3.41
C VAL A 24 2.27 1.09 3.43
N SER A 25 3.02 1.41 2.39
CA SER A 25 4.45 1.11 2.26
C SER A 25 5.20 2.42 1.99
N CYS A 26 6.20 2.73 2.81
CA CYS A 26 6.95 3.99 2.80
C CYS A 26 8.46 3.71 2.95
N ILE A 27 9.33 4.45 2.24
CA ILE A 27 10.77 4.46 2.56
C ILE A 27 11.02 5.44 3.70
N ASP A 28 11.88 5.01 4.62
CA ASP A 28 12.44 5.88 5.65
C ASP A 28 13.38 6.94 5.02
N ASP A 29 12.94 8.19 5.15
CA ASP A 29 13.59 9.50 4.96
C ASP A 29 14.24 9.94 3.62
N CYS A 30 14.78 9.07 2.77
CA CYS A 30 15.59 9.58 1.63
C CYS A 30 14.82 9.89 0.33
N THR A 31 13.69 9.24 0.06
CA THR A 31 13.00 9.37 -1.25
C THR A 31 11.55 9.86 -1.16
N ARG A 32 10.97 9.90 0.05
CA ARG A 32 9.55 10.22 0.32
C ARG A 32 8.54 9.45 -0.56
N LYS A 33 8.94 8.34 -1.18
CA LYS A 33 8.04 7.50 -1.97
C LYS A 33 7.08 6.83 -0.98
N VAL A 34 5.78 6.92 -1.27
CA VAL A 34 4.72 6.28 -0.48
C VAL A 34 3.80 5.57 -1.47
N VAL A 35 3.48 4.32 -1.16
CA VAL A 35 2.52 3.51 -1.91
C VAL A 35 1.48 3.01 -0.93
N SER A 36 0.20 3.09 -1.31
CA SER A 36 -0.89 2.58 -0.48
C SER A 36 -1.93 1.84 -1.31
N ARG A 37 -2.55 0.83 -0.70
CA ARG A 37 -3.58 0.00 -1.35
C ARG A 37 -4.69 -0.36 -0.36
N TRP A 38 -5.92 -0.33 -0.84
CA TRP A 38 -7.09 -0.78 -0.09
C TRP A 38 -7.23 -2.31 -0.17
N THR A 39 -7.53 -2.93 0.97
CA THR A 39 -7.90 -4.34 1.06
C THR A 39 -9.06 -4.53 2.03
N GLU A 40 -9.94 -5.48 1.75
CA GLU A 40 -11.06 -5.84 2.62
C GLU A 40 -10.62 -6.76 3.77
N ARG A 41 -9.40 -7.31 3.71
CA ARG A 41 -8.91 -8.26 4.71
C ARG A 41 -7.40 -8.18 4.88
N LYS A 42 -6.92 -8.33 6.12
CA LYS A 42 -5.49 -8.46 6.38
C LYS A 42 -4.98 -9.82 5.89
N ARG A 43 -4.25 -9.83 4.77
CA ARG A 43 -3.56 -11.02 4.25
C ARG A 43 -2.12 -10.68 3.92
N SER A 44 -1.23 -11.62 4.20
CA SER A 44 0.20 -11.49 3.90
C SER A 44 0.44 -11.36 2.39
N THR A 45 -0.39 -12.01 1.57
CA THR A 45 -0.35 -11.93 0.11
C THR A 45 -0.55 -10.51 -0.40
N ASP A 46 -1.50 -9.77 0.18
CA ASP A 46 -1.84 -8.42 -0.26
C ASP A 46 -0.69 -7.44 0.05
N VAL A 47 0.04 -7.68 1.14
CA VAL A 47 1.25 -6.92 1.48
C VAL A 47 2.39 -7.23 0.50
N LEU A 48 2.58 -8.50 0.16
CA LEU A 48 3.58 -8.92 -0.82
C LEU A 48 3.29 -8.36 -2.22
N ASP A 49 2.02 -8.30 -2.62
CA ASP A 49 1.63 -7.72 -3.90
C ASP A 49 1.96 -6.22 -3.97
N VAL A 50 1.66 -5.46 -2.91
CA VAL A 50 2.01 -4.03 -2.84
C VAL A 50 3.53 -3.83 -2.89
N LEU A 51 4.30 -4.66 -2.17
CA LEU A 51 5.77 -4.62 -2.21
C LEU A 51 6.30 -4.95 -3.61
N LEU A 52 5.88 -6.07 -4.19
CA LEU A 52 6.48 -6.59 -5.41
C LEU A 52 6.03 -5.81 -6.64
N GLN A 53 4.73 -5.53 -6.77
CA GLN A 53 4.15 -4.93 -7.97
C GLN A 53 4.21 -3.41 -7.94
N ASP A 54 3.82 -2.78 -6.84
CA ASP A 54 3.67 -1.31 -6.81
C ASP A 54 4.95 -0.62 -6.32
N TRP A 55 5.71 -1.29 -5.43
CA TRP A 55 6.92 -0.72 -4.86
C TRP A 55 8.19 -1.05 -5.64
N ILE A 56 8.50 -2.33 -5.86
CA ILE A 56 9.72 -2.80 -6.52
C ILE A 56 9.59 -2.72 -8.05
N TYR A 57 8.47 -3.21 -8.60
CA TYR A 57 8.23 -3.21 -10.03
C TYR A 57 7.63 -1.88 -10.50
N VAL A 58 8.44 -0.81 -10.49
CA VAL A 58 8.08 0.42 -11.21
C VAL A 58 8.50 0.23 -12.67
N PRO A 59 7.59 0.10 -13.65
CA PRO A 59 8.00 0.21 -15.03
C PRO A 59 8.63 1.60 -15.22
N MET A 60 9.91 1.63 -15.56
CA MET A 60 10.62 2.82 -16.02
C MET A 60 9.86 3.37 -17.25
N GLY A 61 8.84 4.20 -17.06
CA GLY A 61 8.09 4.70 -18.22
C GLY A 61 6.71 5.32 -18.05
N SER A 62 6.26 5.72 -16.85
CA SER A 62 5.00 6.48 -16.78
C SER A 62 5.02 7.61 -15.76
N GLN A 63 5.94 8.55 -15.99
CA GLN A 63 5.65 9.96 -15.74
C GLN A 63 4.84 10.47 -16.95
N ARG A 64 3.52 10.24 -16.98
CA ARG A 64 2.63 10.95 -17.91
C ARG A 64 1.88 12.02 -17.12
N LYS A 65 2.39 13.24 -17.32
CA LYS A 65 1.77 14.57 -17.28
C LYS A 65 0.64 14.81 -16.30
#